data_AF-X0W6E8-F1
#
_entry.id   AF-X0W6E8-F1
#
_cell.length_a   1.000
_cell.length_b   1.000
_cell.length_c   1.000
_cell.angle_alpha   90.00
_cell.angle_beta   90.00
_cell.angle_gamma   90.00
#
_symmetry.space_group_name_H-M   'P 1'
#
loop_
_entity.id
_entity.type
_entity.pdbx_description
1 polymer ?
#
loop_
_entity_poly.entity_id
_entity_poly.type
_entity_poly.pdbx_seq_one_letter_code
_entity_poly.pdbx_strand_id
1 'polypeptide(L)'
;NNTIFQGNPEFYRGYCKYLKIMAEHKFLDFATIIEKLVNILENEQNELLRIRDKIRYVVVDEYQDINPIQEKLINLIADVNGNLCVVGDDDQAIFEFQGANVNNILTFSTRYKNVQEISLLKNFRSTDSIIEAARNLIQYNAELRLPKMMEHGRDYHKGEEGDIYQLEFGTRAEEVEFIAKKINELRGYKYLESIDEITGKKNYRGLDWCDFAVLVRNNKTASDFIEIFEREKIPFTAKGTSGLFERDEIRFLQMIFNYFIDKEIK
;
A
#
# COMPACT_ATOMS: atom_id res chain seq x y z
N ASN A 1 -7.18 -3.54 30.42
CA ASN A 1 -5.74 -3.27 30.59
C ASN A 1 -5.47 -1.77 30.43
N ASN A 2 -5.43 -1.05 31.56
CA ASN A 2 -5.30 0.41 31.63
C ASN A 2 -3.85 0.92 31.57
N THR A 3 -2.88 0.04 31.30
CA THR A 3 -1.44 0.31 31.41
C THR A 3 -0.88 1.11 30.23
N ILE A 4 -1.50 1.03 29.04
CA ILE A 4 -0.98 1.67 27.82
C ILE A 4 -1.08 3.21 27.88
N PHE A 5 -2.09 3.74 28.59
CA PHE A 5 -2.33 5.18 28.68
C PHE A 5 -1.92 5.80 30.03
N GLN A 6 -1.20 5.06 30.88
CA GLN A 6 -0.75 5.59 32.19
C GLN A 6 0.13 6.85 32.05
N GLY A 7 0.79 7.04 30.90
CA GLY A 7 1.56 8.25 30.60
C GLY A 7 0.74 9.45 30.08
N ASN A 8 -0.56 9.30 29.80
CA ASN A 8 -1.40 10.39 29.29
C ASN A 8 -2.90 10.21 29.67
N PRO A 9 -3.30 10.55 30.91
CA PRO A 9 -4.68 10.36 31.37
C PRO A 9 -5.69 11.30 30.68
N GLU A 10 -5.26 12.47 30.21
CA GLU A 10 -6.11 13.39 29.46
C GLU A 10 -6.51 12.79 28.10
N PHE A 11 -5.54 12.23 27.38
CA PHE A 11 -5.79 11.51 26.14
C PHE A 11 -6.78 10.37 26.36
N TYR A 12 -6.57 9.54 27.39
CA TYR A 12 -7.48 8.44 27.70
C TYR A 12 -8.92 8.91 27.96
N ARG A 13 -9.07 10.00 28.73
CA ARG A 13 -10.40 10.59 28.98
C ARG A 13 -11.06 11.08 27.69
N GLY A 14 -10.30 11.74 26.82
CA GLY A 14 -10.76 12.18 25.51
C GLY A 14 -11.18 11.01 24.62
N TYR A 15 -10.36 9.97 24.58
CA TYR A 15 -10.62 8.74 23.82
C TYR A 15 -11.89 8.02 24.29
N CYS A 16 -12.08 7.86 25.61
CA CYS A 16 -13.33 7.29 26.15
C CYS A 16 -14.56 8.12 25.78
N LYS A 17 -14.46 9.46 25.78
CA LYS A 17 -15.55 10.34 25.35
C LYS A 17 -15.83 10.19 23.86
N TYR A 18 -14.78 10.11 23.03
CA TYR A 18 -14.89 9.84 21.60
C TYR A 18 -15.65 8.54 21.33
N LEU A 19 -15.23 7.43 21.93
CA LEU A 19 -15.88 6.13 21.77
C LEU A 19 -17.35 6.15 22.21
N LYS A 20 -17.67 6.86 23.29
CA LYS A 20 -19.05 7.02 23.76
C LYS A 20 -19.93 7.74 22.74
N ILE A 21 -19.44 8.86 22.17
CA ILE A 21 -20.17 9.62 21.14
C ILE A 21 -20.36 8.75 19.88
N MET A 22 -19.31 8.07 19.43
CA MET A 22 -19.40 7.16 18.29
C MET A 22 -20.47 6.07 18.50
N ALA A 23 -20.53 5.49 19.70
CA ALA A 23 -21.53 4.49 20.05
C ALA A 23 -22.96 5.06 20.11
N GLU A 24 -23.15 6.26 20.68
CA GLU A 24 -24.45 6.95 20.75
C GLU A 24 -25.02 7.21 19.35
N HIS A 25 -24.17 7.61 18.39
CA HIS A 25 -24.55 7.84 17.00
C HIS A 25 -24.50 6.59 16.11
N LYS A 26 -24.21 5.41 16.67
CA LYS A 26 -24.07 4.14 15.93
C LYS A 26 -23.05 4.24 14.78
N PHE A 27 -22.01 5.05 14.96
CA PHE A 27 -20.94 5.24 13.98
C PHE A 27 -19.81 4.25 14.17
N LEU A 28 -19.21 3.87 13.05
CA LEU A 28 -18.01 3.04 12.97
C LEU A 28 -17.00 3.76 12.09
N ASP A 29 -15.80 3.98 12.63
CA ASP A 29 -14.63 4.33 11.82
C ASP A 29 -13.94 3.06 11.30
N PHE A 30 -12.95 3.21 10.43
CA PHE A 30 -12.25 2.07 9.82
C PHE A 30 -11.62 1.12 10.85
N ALA A 31 -11.06 1.64 11.95
CA ALA A 31 -10.42 0.83 12.97
C ALA A 31 -11.45 0.04 13.80
N THR A 32 -12.54 0.70 14.20
CA THR A 32 -13.60 0.12 15.01
C THR A 32 -14.43 -0.92 14.25
N ILE A 33 -14.49 -0.88 12.92
CA ILE A 33 -15.07 -1.97 12.11
C ILE A 33 -14.31 -3.27 12.37
N ILE A 34 -12.99 -3.25 12.25
CA ILE A 34 -12.14 -4.43 12.44
C ILE A 34 -12.19 -4.86 13.91
N GLU A 35 -12.05 -3.92 14.84
CA GLU A 35 -12.09 -4.19 16.28
C GLU A 35 -13.40 -4.86 16.69
N LYS A 36 -14.56 -4.32 16.26
CA LYS A 36 -15.87 -4.92 16.58
C LYS A 36 -16.04 -6.30 15.98
N LEU A 37 -15.60 -6.50 14.74
CA LEU A 37 -15.65 -7.82 14.12
C LEU A 37 -14.81 -8.82 14.93
N VAL A 38 -13.57 -8.48 15.27
CA VAL A 38 -12.71 -9.32 16.12
C VAL A 38 -13.40 -9.63 17.46
N ASN A 39 -13.93 -8.61 18.13
CA ASN A 39 -14.64 -8.78 19.40
C ASN A 39 -15.85 -9.74 19.27
N ILE A 40 -16.65 -9.63 18.21
CA ILE A 40 -17.77 -10.56 17.96
C ILE A 40 -17.23 -11.98 17.78
N LEU A 41 -16.22 -12.18 16.94
CA LEU A 41 -15.71 -13.51 16.63
C LEU A 41 -14.99 -14.18 17.81
N GLU A 42 -14.42 -13.41 18.73
CA GLU A 42 -13.84 -13.95 19.97
C GLU A 42 -14.89 -14.37 20.99
N ASN A 43 -15.99 -13.63 21.11
CA ASN A 43 -16.98 -13.84 22.16
C ASN A 43 -18.16 -14.71 21.70
N GLU A 44 -18.42 -14.80 20.40
CA GLU A 44 -19.56 -15.52 19.82
C GLU A 44 -19.09 -16.68 18.94
N GLN A 45 -18.87 -17.84 19.55
CA GLN A 45 -18.35 -19.03 18.87
C GLN A 45 -19.24 -19.48 17.69
N ASN A 46 -20.56 -19.32 17.78
CA ASN A 46 -21.48 -19.65 16.69
C ASN A 46 -21.25 -18.80 15.44
N GLU A 47 -20.95 -17.50 15.62
CA GLU A 47 -20.65 -16.61 14.51
C GLU A 47 -19.30 -16.93 13.88
N LEU A 48 -18.28 -17.22 14.71
CA LEU A 48 -16.99 -17.69 14.23
C LEU A 48 -17.11 -18.95 13.38
N LEU A 49 -17.84 -19.96 13.86
CA LEU A 49 -18.08 -21.20 13.12
C LEU A 49 -18.85 -20.95 11.82
N ARG A 50 -19.86 -20.07 11.85
CA ARG A 50 -20.63 -19.67 10.67
C ARG A 50 -19.78 -19.00 9.60
N ILE A 51 -18.77 -18.21 9.99
CA ILE A 51 -17.83 -17.59 9.05
C ILE A 51 -16.84 -18.62 8.52
N ARG A 52 -16.24 -19.43 9.40
CA ARG A 52 -15.27 -20.47 9.00
C ARG A 52 -15.89 -21.51 8.06
N ASP A 53 -17.17 -21.84 8.23
CA ASP A 53 -17.90 -22.74 7.32
C ASP A 53 -18.00 -22.18 5.88
N LYS A 54 -18.02 -20.84 5.74
CA LYS A 54 -18.10 -20.16 4.44
C LYS A 54 -16.72 -19.89 3.82
N ILE A 55 -15.68 -19.75 4.64
CA ILE A 55 -14.34 -19.37 4.20
C ILE A 55 -13.42 -20.57 4.31
N ARG A 56 -13.23 -21.26 3.19
CA ARG A 56 -12.37 -22.43 3.13
C ARG A 56 -10.88 -22.09 2.99
N TYR A 57 -10.56 -21.00 2.29
CA TYR A 57 -9.19 -20.55 2.02
C TYR A 57 -9.08 -19.06 2.28
N VAL A 58 -8.04 -18.66 3.00
CA VAL A 58 -7.72 -17.26 3.29
C VAL A 58 -6.44 -16.91 2.56
N VAL A 59 -6.50 -15.90 1.71
CA VAL A 59 -5.33 -15.34 1.03
C VAL A 59 -5.17 -13.90 1.49
N VAL A 60 -3.98 -13.56 1.98
CA VAL A 60 -3.65 -12.21 2.45
C VAL A 60 -2.46 -11.70 1.64
N ASP A 61 -2.68 -10.63 0.88
CA ASP A 61 -1.64 -9.92 0.16
C ASP A 61 -1.08 -8.77 1.00
N GLU A 62 0.12 -8.28 0.66
CA GLU A 62 0.83 -7.21 1.40
C GLU A 62 0.94 -7.49 2.91
N TYR A 63 1.25 -8.73 3.27
CA TYR A 63 1.22 -9.20 4.66
C TYR A 63 2.22 -8.49 5.59
N GLN A 64 3.27 -7.87 5.03
CA GLN A 64 4.22 -7.05 5.78
C GLN A 64 3.59 -5.79 6.40
N ASP A 65 2.49 -5.30 5.83
CA ASP A 65 1.82 -4.06 6.26
C ASP A 65 0.66 -4.30 7.23
N ILE A 66 0.49 -5.54 7.68
CA ILE A 66 -0.58 -5.94 8.60
C ILE A 66 -0.28 -5.46 10.02
N ASN A 67 -1.29 -4.84 10.65
CA ASN A 67 -1.23 -4.43 12.05
C ASN A 67 -1.74 -5.54 13.01
N PRO A 68 -1.54 -5.42 14.33
CA PRO A 68 -1.90 -6.48 15.28
C PRO A 68 -3.39 -6.87 15.29
N ILE A 69 -4.33 -5.95 15.07
CA ILE A 69 -5.76 -6.28 15.09
C ILE A 69 -6.19 -7.00 13.80
N GLN A 70 -5.61 -6.64 12.66
CA GLN A 70 -5.78 -7.36 11.40
C GLN A 70 -5.18 -8.77 11.48
N GLU A 71 -3.99 -8.91 12.07
CA GLU A 71 -3.37 -10.22 12.29
C GLU A 71 -4.25 -11.10 13.18
N LYS A 72 -4.83 -10.53 14.22
CA LYS A 72 -5.76 -11.24 15.10
C LYS A 72 -7.02 -11.70 14.34
N LEU A 73 -7.57 -10.86 13.46
CA LEU A 73 -8.69 -11.23 12.60
C LEU A 73 -8.32 -12.40 11.68
N ILE A 74 -7.15 -12.34 11.02
CA ILE A 74 -6.64 -13.40 10.13
C ILE A 74 -6.54 -14.73 10.89
N ASN A 75 -5.95 -14.71 12.10
CA ASN A 75 -5.85 -15.89 12.96
C ASN A 75 -7.23 -16.46 13.35
N LEU A 76 -8.22 -15.61 13.61
CA LEU A 76 -9.57 -16.07 13.93
C LEU A 76 -10.22 -16.73 12.71
N ILE A 77 -10.11 -16.18 11.51
CA ILE A 77 -10.82 -16.70 10.33
C ILE A 77 -10.12 -17.88 9.64
N ALA A 78 -8.79 -17.99 9.71
CA ALA A 78 -8.02 -18.98 8.94
C ALA A 78 -8.16 -20.44 9.40
N ASP A 79 -8.73 -20.67 10.59
CA ASP A 79 -8.99 -21.98 11.19
C ASP A 79 -7.76 -22.88 11.44
N VAL A 80 -7.95 -23.92 12.27
CA VAL A 80 -6.94 -24.90 12.70
C VAL A 80 -6.48 -25.82 11.54
N ASN A 81 -7.23 -25.84 10.43
CA ASN A 81 -6.99 -26.71 9.28
C ASN A 81 -5.97 -26.16 8.26
N GLY A 82 -5.40 -24.97 8.49
CA GLY A 82 -4.18 -24.53 7.80
C GLY A 82 -4.36 -24.05 6.35
N ASN A 83 -5.52 -23.49 6.00
CA ASN A 83 -5.76 -22.96 4.65
C ASN A 83 -5.46 -21.45 4.54
N LEU A 84 -4.35 -21.01 5.14
CA LEU A 84 -3.87 -19.64 5.06
C LEU A 84 -2.69 -19.54 4.10
N CYS A 85 -2.82 -18.67 3.10
CA CYS A 85 -1.73 -18.26 2.23
C CYS A 85 -1.49 -16.76 2.46
N VAL A 86 -0.27 -16.41 2.86
CA VAL A 86 0.14 -15.00 2.96
C VAL A 86 1.18 -14.72 1.90
N VAL A 87 1.10 -13.54 1.31
CA VAL A 87 2.03 -13.02 0.31
C VAL A 87 2.50 -11.66 0.80
N GLY A 88 3.79 -11.39 0.68
CA GLY A 88 4.36 -10.12 1.07
C GLY A 88 5.87 -10.07 0.88
N ASP A 89 6.41 -8.89 1.09
CA ASP A 89 7.83 -8.60 0.96
C ASP A 89 8.27 -7.71 2.13
N ASP A 90 9.07 -8.26 3.06
CA ASP A 90 9.57 -7.50 4.22
C ASP A 90 10.45 -6.30 3.84
N ASP A 91 11.04 -6.28 2.64
CA ASP A 91 11.80 -5.11 2.16
C ASP A 91 10.89 -3.94 1.75
N GLN A 92 9.59 -4.18 1.61
CA GLN A 92 8.57 -3.20 1.24
C GLN A 92 7.74 -2.73 2.45
N ALA A 93 8.10 -3.14 3.67
CA ALA A 93 7.40 -2.73 4.88
C ALA A 93 7.64 -1.25 5.21
N ILE A 94 6.77 -0.37 4.69
CA ILE A 94 6.88 1.09 4.86
C ILE A 94 5.78 1.70 5.73
N PHE A 95 4.84 0.90 6.23
CA PHE A 95 3.67 1.35 7.01
C PHE A 95 3.81 1.18 8.53
N GLU A 96 5.01 0.94 9.07
CA GLU A 96 5.25 0.78 10.52
C GLU A 96 4.73 1.98 11.34
N PHE A 97 4.82 3.20 10.79
CA PHE A 97 4.29 4.42 11.42
C PHE A 97 2.76 4.40 11.61
N GLN A 98 2.04 3.55 10.88
CA GLN A 98 0.58 3.33 11.04
C GLN A 98 0.27 2.12 11.93
N GLY A 99 1.29 1.51 12.56
CA GLY A 99 1.15 0.36 13.43
C GLY A 99 1.22 -0.99 12.72
N ALA A 100 1.63 -1.03 11.44
CA ALA A 100 2.01 -2.28 10.79
C ALA A 100 3.18 -2.93 11.53
N ASN A 101 3.24 -4.26 11.54
CA ASN A 101 4.31 -4.99 12.19
C ASN A 101 4.95 -5.99 11.23
N VAL A 102 6.10 -5.61 10.66
CA VAL A 102 6.88 -6.48 9.76
C VAL A 102 7.25 -7.81 10.39
N ASN A 103 7.33 -7.90 11.73
CA ASN A 103 7.56 -9.18 12.40
C ASN A 103 6.47 -10.21 12.10
N ASN A 104 5.26 -9.80 11.69
CA ASN A 104 4.21 -10.72 11.29
C ASN A 104 4.66 -11.64 10.15
N ILE A 105 5.29 -11.08 9.12
CA ILE A 105 5.82 -11.87 7.99
C ILE A 105 7.14 -12.56 8.37
N LEU A 106 8.05 -11.87 9.05
CA LEU A 106 9.37 -12.43 9.43
C LEU A 106 9.27 -13.66 10.33
N THR A 107 8.23 -13.71 11.19
CA THR A 107 8.01 -14.80 12.15
C THR A 107 6.91 -15.77 11.71
N PHE A 108 6.40 -15.66 10.48
CA PHE A 108 5.25 -16.46 10.05
C PHE A 108 5.50 -17.98 10.20
N SER A 109 6.65 -18.47 9.73
CA SER A 109 7.00 -19.89 9.81
C SER A 109 7.28 -20.42 11.22
N THR A 110 7.52 -19.53 12.20
CA THR A 110 7.64 -19.93 13.61
C THR A 110 6.30 -19.92 14.34
N ARG A 111 5.34 -19.09 13.88
CA ARG A 111 4.00 -18.96 14.48
C ARG A 111 3.01 -20.00 13.95
N TYR A 112 3.13 -20.41 12.69
CA TYR A 112 2.23 -21.38 12.06
C TYR A 112 2.94 -22.73 11.84
N LYS A 113 2.20 -23.83 11.99
CA LYS A 113 2.71 -25.19 11.76
C LYS A 113 2.54 -25.58 10.29
N ASN A 114 3.41 -26.44 9.78
CA ASN A 114 3.35 -26.99 8.40
C ASN A 114 3.37 -25.89 7.31
N VAL A 115 4.09 -24.79 7.55
CA VAL A 115 4.23 -23.72 6.55
C VAL A 115 5.06 -24.21 5.38
N GLN A 116 4.54 -24.03 4.17
CA GLN A 116 5.31 -24.15 2.94
C GLN A 116 5.78 -22.76 2.54
N GLU A 117 7.10 -22.53 2.59
CA GLU A 117 7.71 -21.29 2.12
C GLU A 117 8.02 -21.40 0.62
N ILE A 118 7.62 -20.38 -0.15
CA ILE A 118 7.90 -20.27 -1.59
C ILE A 118 8.50 -18.89 -1.86
N SER A 119 9.76 -18.86 -2.30
CA SER A 119 10.43 -17.61 -2.67
C SER A 119 10.26 -17.32 -4.15
N LEU A 120 9.63 -16.20 -4.49
CA LEU A 120 9.49 -15.70 -5.86
C LEU A 120 10.60 -14.69 -6.15
N LEU A 121 11.77 -15.18 -6.54
CA LEU A 121 12.96 -14.33 -6.71
C LEU A 121 12.97 -13.58 -8.05
N LYS A 122 12.33 -14.12 -9.08
CA LYS A 122 12.36 -13.55 -10.44
C LYS A 122 11.52 -12.29 -10.54
N ASN A 123 12.16 -11.16 -10.80
CA ASN A 123 11.51 -9.90 -11.09
C ASN A 123 11.21 -9.78 -12.59
N PHE A 124 9.92 -9.70 -12.91
CA PHE A 124 9.45 -9.49 -14.26
C PHE A 124 9.16 -8.02 -14.57
N ARG A 125 9.20 -7.10 -13.60
CA ARG A 125 8.80 -5.70 -13.78
C ARG A 125 9.91 -4.82 -14.35
N SER A 126 11.12 -4.96 -13.82
CA SER A 126 12.20 -3.99 -13.98
C SER A 126 13.33 -4.51 -14.87
N THR A 127 14.10 -3.59 -15.46
CA THR A 127 15.34 -3.93 -16.18
C THR A 127 16.42 -4.41 -15.23
N ASP A 128 17.44 -5.07 -15.78
CA ASP A 128 18.56 -5.56 -14.98
C ASP A 128 19.28 -4.47 -14.17
N SER A 129 19.46 -3.29 -14.76
CA SER A 129 20.13 -2.14 -14.17
C SER A 129 19.35 -1.60 -12.96
N ILE A 130 18.01 -1.54 -13.04
CA ILE A 130 17.16 -1.13 -11.92
C ILE A 130 17.19 -2.19 -10.80
N ILE A 131 17.12 -3.47 -11.15
CA ILE A 131 17.20 -4.56 -10.17
C ILE A 131 18.54 -4.52 -9.45
N GLU A 132 19.65 -4.29 -10.17
CA GLU A 132 20.98 -4.23 -9.58
C GLU A 132 21.16 -3.02 -8.66
N ALA A 133 20.66 -1.84 -9.05
CA ALA A 133 20.63 -0.68 -8.18
C ALA A 133 19.84 -0.96 -6.88
N ALA A 134 18.67 -1.61 -6.98
CA ALA A 134 17.88 -1.99 -5.82
C ALA A 134 18.59 -3.02 -4.92
N ARG A 135 19.22 -4.06 -5.51
CA ARG A 135 20.02 -5.06 -4.77
C ARG A 135 21.15 -4.40 -3.97
N ASN A 136 21.89 -3.49 -4.61
CA ASN A 136 23.02 -2.79 -3.99
C ASN A 136 22.58 -1.86 -2.86
N LEU A 137 21.35 -1.35 -2.89
CA LEU A 137 20.79 -0.57 -1.79
C LEU A 137 20.30 -1.46 -0.64
N ILE A 138 19.57 -2.53 -0.93
CA ILE A 138 18.90 -3.32 0.12
C ILE A 138 19.88 -4.17 0.96
N GLN A 139 21.10 -4.42 0.47
CA GLN A 139 22.13 -5.17 1.21
C GLN A 139 22.56 -4.48 2.53
N TYR A 140 22.39 -3.16 2.63
CA TYR A 140 22.69 -2.42 3.87
C TYR A 140 21.73 -2.80 5.03
N ASN A 141 20.62 -3.48 4.74
CA ASN A 141 19.65 -3.95 5.73
C ASN A 141 19.74 -5.48 5.97
N ALA A 142 20.85 -6.14 5.61
CA ALA A 142 20.96 -7.60 5.59
C ALA A 142 20.59 -8.30 6.91
N GLU A 143 20.81 -7.67 8.07
CA GLU A 143 20.51 -8.26 9.39
C GLU A 143 19.02 -8.16 9.79
N LEU A 144 18.23 -7.35 9.09
CA LEU A 144 16.85 -7.01 9.45
C LEU A 144 15.80 -7.65 8.53
N ARG A 145 16.23 -8.46 7.55
CA ARG A 145 15.40 -8.95 6.44
C ARG A 145 15.49 -10.45 6.25
N LEU A 146 14.53 -11.02 5.54
CA LEU A 146 14.61 -12.40 5.08
C LEU A 146 15.74 -12.56 4.06
N PRO A 147 16.51 -13.67 4.12
CA PRO A 147 17.58 -13.93 3.17
C PRO A 147 16.98 -14.21 1.78
N LYS A 148 17.03 -13.20 0.90
CA LYS A 148 16.55 -13.30 -0.48
C LYS A 148 17.33 -12.37 -1.39
N MET A 149 17.50 -12.81 -2.63
CA MET A 149 18.14 -12.03 -3.66
C MET A 149 17.27 -12.07 -4.90
N MET A 150 16.81 -10.89 -5.33
CA MET A 150 15.98 -10.76 -6.53
C MET A 150 16.79 -11.23 -7.74
N GLU A 151 16.17 -11.85 -8.73
CA GLU A 151 16.77 -12.34 -9.98
C GLU A 151 16.10 -11.68 -11.18
N HIS A 152 16.79 -11.64 -12.32
CA HIS A 152 16.18 -11.15 -13.56
C HIS A 152 15.18 -12.17 -14.08
N GLY A 153 13.93 -11.76 -14.27
CA GLY A 153 12.86 -12.64 -14.77
C GLY A 153 12.73 -12.66 -16.29
N ARG A 154 13.28 -11.66 -17.00
CA ARG A 154 13.18 -11.54 -18.47
C ARG A 154 14.54 -11.29 -19.10
N ASP A 155 14.95 -12.16 -20.03
CA ASP A 155 16.26 -12.07 -20.71
C ASP A 155 16.38 -10.87 -21.67
N TYR A 156 15.24 -10.30 -22.10
CA TYR A 156 15.17 -9.24 -23.10
C TYR A 156 14.95 -7.83 -22.51
N HIS A 157 14.79 -7.69 -21.18
CA HIS A 157 14.72 -6.40 -20.50
C HIS A 157 16.08 -6.02 -19.90
N LYS A 158 17.03 -5.74 -20.80
CA LYS A 158 18.33 -5.21 -20.42
C LYS A 158 18.23 -3.70 -20.28
N GLY A 159 18.91 -3.16 -19.28
CA GLY A 159 19.05 -1.74 -19.11
C GLY A 159 19.92 -1.17 -20.24
N GLU A 160 19.53 0.00 -20.72
CA GLU A 160 20.30 0.78 -21.68
C GLU A 160 21.05 1.90 -20.96
N GLU A 161 22.14 2.38 -21.58
CA GLU A 161 22.87 3.52 -21.06
C GLU A 161 21.94 4.75 -21.05
N GLY A 162 21.72 5.32 -19.86
CA GLY A 162 20.76 6.41 -19.66
C GLY A 162 19.41 5.98 -19.08
N ASP A 163 19.20 4.71 -18.73
CA ASP A 163 17.98 4.30 -18.02
C ASP A 163 17.90 4.83 -16.58
N ILE A 164 19.06 5.04 -15.95
CA ILE A 164 19.17 5.55 -14.57
C ILE A 164 20.03 6.80 -14.59
N TYR A 165 19.48 7.90 -14.06
CA TYR A 165 20.20 9.14 -13.84
C TYR A 165 20.25 9.46 -12.35
N GLN A 166 21.40 9.93 -11.90
CA GLN A 166 21.55 10.64 -10.63
C GLN A 166 21.98 12.06 -10.97
N LEU A 167 21.10 13.03 -10.71
CA LEU A 167 21.32 14.44 -11.02
C LEU A 167 21.18 15.28 -9.76
N GLU A 168 22.00 16.31 -9.67
CA GLU A 168 21.93 17.33 -8.63
C GLU A 168 21.61 18.67 -9.28
N PHE A 169 20.70 19.43 -8.68
CA PHE A 169 20.24 20.73 -9.17
C PHE A 169 20.55 21.81 -8.12
N GLY A 170 20.82 23.04 -8.58
CA GLY A 170 21.10 24.16 -7.69
C GLY A 170 19.86 24.62 -6.95
N THR A 171 18.69 24.46 -7.58
CA THR A 171 17.39 24.74 -6.96
C THR A 171 16.36 23.67 -7.28
N ARG A 172 15.30 23.60 -6.47
CA ARG A 172 14.16 22.71 -6.72
C ARG A 172 13.36 23.10 -7.96
N ALA A 173 13.30 24.39 -8.29
CA ALA A 173 12.64 24.84 -9.51
C ALA A 173 13.33 24.26 -10.76
N GLU A 174 14.67 24.23 -10.77
CA GLU A 174 15.45 23.62 -11.87
C GLU A 174 15.18 22.11 -12.00
N GLU A 175 15.10 21.37 -10.88
CA GLU A 175 14.77 19.94 -10.88
C GLU A 175 13.38 19.70 -11.49
N VAL A 176 12.38 20.46 -11.03
CA VAL A 176 10.98 20.34 -11.48
C VAL A 176 10.84 20.67 -12.97
N GLU A 177 11.50 21.73 -13.43
CA GLU A 177 11.53 22.12 -14.85
C GLU A 177 12.25 21.07 -15.71
N PHE A 178 13.37 20.52 -15.22
CA PHE A 178 14.08 19.45 -15.90
C PHE A 178 13.19 18.21 -16.09
N ILE A 179 12.49 17.78 -15.03
CA ILE A 179 11.61 16.60 -15.08
C ILE A 179 10.46 16.82 -16.07
N ALA A 180 9.78 17.98 -16.02
CA ALA A 180 8.69 18.29 -16.95
C ALA A 180 9.16 18.31 -18.40
N LYS A 181 10.33 18.92 -18.66
CA LYS A 181 10.96 18.92 -19.98
C LYS A 181 11.29 17.50 -20.44
N LYS A 182 11.87 16.69 -19.57
CA LYS A 182 12.27 15.30 -19.87
C LYS A 182 11.07 14.41 -20.20
N ILE A 183 9.95 14.56 -19.49
CA ILE A 183 8.69 13.85 -19.80
C ILE A 183 8.23 14.20 -21.21
N ASN A 184 8.22 15.50 -21.57
CA ASN A 184 7.85 15.94 -22.92
C ASN A 184 8.81 15.42 -24.01
N GLU A 185 10.12 15.39 -23.74
CA GLU A 185 11.13 14.85 -24.66
C GLU A 185 10.99 13.34 -24.87
N LEU A 186 10.67 12.59 -23.81
CA LEU A 186 10.54 11.13 -23.85
C LEU A 186 9.18 10.67 -24.40
N ARG A 187 8.18 11.54 -24.45
CA ARG A 187 6.87 11.18 -25.00
C ARG A 187 7.00 10.75 -26.46
N GLY A 188 6.45 9.59 -26.77
CA GLY A 188 6.54 8.96 -28.08
C GLY A 188 7.83 8.18 -28.33
N TYR A 189 8.79 8.18 -27.39
CA TYR A 189 9.96 7.31 -27.45
C TYR A 189 9.51 5.85 -27.54
N LYS A 190 9.99 5.15 -28.58
CA LYS A 190 9.57 3.77 -28.85
C LYS A 190 10.38 2.81 -27.99
N TYR A 191 9.70 2.01 -27.19
CA TYR A 191 10.30 0.95 -26.41
C TYR A 191 9.68 -0.41 -26.79
N LEU A 192 10.41 -1.49 -26.48
CA LEU A 192 9.91 -2.85 -26.64
C LEU A 192 8.94 -3.15 -25.51
N GLU A 193 7.65 -3.23 -25.82
CA GLU A 193 6.60 -3.46 -24.82
C GLU A 193 6.45 -4.93 -24.48
N SER A 194 6.46 -5.78 -25.52
CA SER A 194 6.28 -7.21 -25.36
C SER A 194 6.90 -7.99 -26.51
N ILE A 195 7.21 -9.25 -26.22
CA ILE A 195 7.53 -10.26 -27.23
C ILE A 195 6.45 -11.32 -27.11
N ASP A 196 5.76 -11.61 -28.21
CA ASP A 196 4.81 -12.72 -28.27
C ASP A 196 5.58 -14.04 -28.15
N GLU A 197 5.27 -14.82 -27.11
CA GLU A 197 6.02 -16.04 -26.79
C GLU A 197 5.88 -17.15 -27.84
N ILE A 198 4.79 -17.15 -28.61
CA ILE A 198 4.50 -18.19 -29.60
C ILE A 198 5.13 -17.86 -30.95
N THR A 199 5.03 -16.60 -31.36
CA THR A 199 5.44 -16.13 -32.70
C THR A 199 6.80 -15.45 -32.71
N GLY A 200 7.34 -15.09 -31.53
CA GLY A 200 8.55 -14.29 -31.39
C GLY A 200 8.40 -12.84 -31.87
N LYS A 201 7.17 -12.40 -32.18
CA LYS A 201 6.92 -11.05 -32.70
C LYS A 201 7.17 -10.00 -31.62
N LYS A 202 8.03 -9.04 -31.93
CA LYS A 202 8.30 -7.88 -31.07
C LYS A 202 7.26 -6.79 -31.30
N ASN A 203 6.62 -6.34 -30.22
CA ASN A 203 5.65 -5.24 -30.23
C ASN A 203 6.30 -4.02 -29.60
N TYR A 204 6.29 -2.91 -30.35
CA TYR A 204 6.85 -1.64 -29.90
C TYR A 204 5.73 -0.64 -29.67
N ARG A 205 5.82 0.11 -28.56
CA ARG A 205 4.89 1.19 -28.23
C ARG A 205 5.67 2.46 -27.91
N GLY A 206 5.10 3.61 -28.25
CA GLY A 206 5.62 4.91 -27.79
C GLY A 206 5.19 5.18 -26.36
N LEU A 207 6.09 5.75 -25.54
CA LEU A 207 5.73 6.23 -24.21
C LEU A 207 4.62 7.29 -24.30
N ASP A 208 3.62 7.18 -23.43
CA ASP A 208 2.53 8.13 -23.28
C ASP A 208 2.44 8.62 -21.84
N TRP A 209 1.56 9.59 -21.56
CA TRP A 209 1.48 10.25 -20.26
C TRP A 209 1.34 9.29 -19.07
N CYS A 210 0.61 8.18 -19.26
CA CYS A 210 0.39 7.16 -18.23
C CYS A 210 1.62 6.30 -17.91
N ASP A 211 2.69 6.40 -18.69
CA ASP A 211 3.93 5.66 -18.48
C ASP A 211 4.91 6.40 -17.54
N PHE A 212 4.60 7.65 -17.18
CA PHE A 212 5.42 8.46 -16.31
C PHE A 212 4.84 8.51 -14.89
N ALA A 213 5.70 8.29 -13.91
CA ALA A 213 5.38 8.47 -12.50
C ALA A 213 6.47 9.32 -11.83
N VAL A 214 6.07 10.37 -11.11
CA VAL A 214 6.95 11.18 -10.26
C VAL A 214 6.66 10.84 -8.81
N LEU A 215 7.64 10.25 -8.13
CA LEU A 215 7.54 9.86 -6.72
C LEU A 215 8.29 10.89 -5.87
N VAL A 216 7.59 11.48 -4.91
CA VAL A 216 8.16 12.47 -3.98
C VAL A 216 8.03 11.99 -2.54
N ARG A 217 8.94 12.44 -1.67
CA ARG A 217 8.97 11.99 -0.27
C ARG A 217 7.76 12.45 0.55
N ASN A 218 7.21 13.63 0.25
CA ASN A 218 6.09 14.23 0.98
C ASN A 218 5.17 15.06 0.06
N ASN A 219 3.91 15.23 0.45
CA ASN A 219 2.90 15.92 -0.37
C ASN A 219 3.19 17.41 -0.59
N LYS A 220 3.89 18.08 0.33
CA LYS A 220 4.35 19.45 0.11
C LYS A 220 5.33 19.55 -1.06
N THR A 221 5.99 18.44 -1.39
CA THR A 221 6.89 18.39 -2.54
C THR A 221 6.12 18.28 -3.87
N ALA A 222 4.88 17.78 -3.82
CA ALA A 222 4.08 17.55 -5.01
C ALA A 222 3.46 18.84 -5.60
N SER A 223 3.27 19.90 -4.80
CA SER A 223 2.66 21.16 -5.27
C SER A 223 3.44 21.79 -6.43
N ASP A 224 4.77 21.80 -6.35
CA ASP A 224 5.61 22.42 -7.37
C ASP A 224 5.50 21.65 -8.71
N PHE A 225 5.28 20.33 -8.65
CA PHE A 225 5.03 19.51 -9.84
C PHE A 225 3.65 19.77 -10.45
N ILE A 226 2.64 20.06 -9.63
CA ILE A 226 1.30 20.41 -10.11
C ILE A 226 1.36 21.71 -10.93
N GLU A 227 2.00 22.74 -10.38
CA GLU A 227 2.10 24.05 -11.05
C GLU A 227 2.83 23.97 -12.39
N ILE A 228 3.96 23.24 -12.46
CA ILE A 228 4.69 23.08 -13.73
C ILE A 228 3.89 22.26 -14.75
N PHE A 229 3.19 21.20 -14.32
CA PHE A 229 2.45 20.34 -15.26
C PHE A 229 1.24 21.07 -15.82
N GLU A 230 0.56 21.92 -15.03
CA GLU A 230 -0.49 22.81 -15.53
C GLU A 230 0.08 23.81 -16.55
N ARG A 231 1.23 24.44 -16.24
CA ARG A 231 1.90 25.40 -17.13
C ARG A 231 2.29 24.79 -18.47
N GLU A 232 2.89 23.60 -18.43
CA GLU A 232 3.36 22.85 -19.61
C GLU A 232 2.25 22.03 -20.27
N LYS A 233 1.02 22.08 -19.75
CA LYS A 233 -0.16 21.32 -20.23
C LYS A 233 0.07 19.81 -20.28
N ILE A 234 0.84 19.29 -19.32
CA ILE A 234 1.07 17.86 -19.12
C ILE A 234 -0.13 17.30 -18.32
N PRO A 235 -0.92 16.35 -18.86
CA PRO A 235 -1.99 15.70 -18.10
C PRO A 235 -1.40 14.90 -16.93
N PHE A 236 -1.92 15.10 -15.72
CA PHE A 236 -1.45 14.40 -14.53
C PHE A 236 -2.60 13.95 -13.63
N THR A 237 -2.30 13.03 -12.71
CA THR A 237 -3.18 12.65 -11.60
C THR A 237 -2.38 12.67 -10.32
N ALA A 238 -2.73 13.55 -9.39
CA ALA A 238 -2.07 13.65 -8.09
C ALA A 238 -2.78 12.78 -7.04
N LYS A 239 -2.34 11.53 -6.87
CA LYS A 239 -2.80 10.68 -5.74
C LYS A 239 -2.32 11.29 -4.42
N GLY A 240 -3.23 11.46 -3.45
CA GLY A 240 -2.93 12.06 -2.15
C GLY A 240 -3.46 13.48 -1.96
N THR A 241 -4.04 14.09 -3.00
CA THR A 241 -4.91 15.26 -2.83
C THR A 241 -6.29 14.78 -2.39
N SER A 242 -6.45 14.61 -1.07
CA SER A 242 -7.75 14.46 -0.43
C SER A 242 -8.63 15.66 -0.78
N GLY A 243 -9.94 15.44 -0.92
CA GLY A 243 -10.85 16.56 -1.09
C GLY A 243 -12.20 16.21 -1.68
N LEU A 244 -12.39 15.04 -2.31
CA LEU A 244 -13.71 14.69 -2.86
C LEU A 244 -14.81 14.82 -1.80
N PHE A 245 -14.63 14.20 -0.63
CA PHE A 245 -15.57 14.30 0.50
C PHE A 245 -15.55 15.66 1.22
N GLU A 246 -14.62 16.55 0.88
CA GLU A 246 -14.56 17.91 1.42
C GLU A 246 -15.28 18.92 0.53
N ARG A 247 -15.56 18.58 -0.74
CA ARG A 247 -16.31 19.43 -1.66
C ARG A 247 -17.72 19.69 -1.13
N ASP A 248 -18.17 20.93 -1.26
CA ASP A 248 -19.45 21.37 -0.71
C ASP A 248 -20.63 20.56 -1.26
N GLU A 249 -20.59 20.17 -2.54
CA GLU A 249 -21.63 19.36 -3.17
C GLU A 249 -21.68 17.94 -2.57
N ILE A 250 -20.51 17.36 -2.26
CA ILE A 250 -20.41 16.03 -1.67
C ILE A 250 -20.83 16.07 -0.19
N ARG A 251 -20.42 17.11 0.55
CA ARG A 251 -20.89 17.34 1.92
C ARG A 251 -22.40 17.52 1.98
N PHE A 252 -22.98 18.26 1.04
CA PHE A 252 -24.44 18.41 0.93
C PHE A 252 -25.16 17.08 0.70
N LEU A 253 -24.64 16.24 -0.19
CA LEU A 253 -25.19 14.88 -0.40
C LEU A 253 -25.06 14.00 0.85
N GLN A 254 -23.94 14.06 1.57
CA GLN A 254 -23.76 13.37 2.85
C GLN A 254 -24.78 13.83 3.89
N MET A 255 -25.04 15.15 3.98
CA MET A 255 -26.05 15.70 4.89
C MET A 255 -27.46 15.18 4.57
N ILE A 256 -27.84 15.15 3.29
CA ILE A 256 -29.14 14.59 2.85
C ILE A 256 -29.25 13.12 3.25
N PHE A 257 -28.20 12.34 2.97
CA PHE A 257 -28.17 10.92 3.31
C PHE A 257 -28.32 10.70 4.82
N ASN A 258 -27.58 11.46 5.63
CA ASN A 258 -27.68 11.40 7.08
C ASN A 258 -29.08 11.79 7.58
N TYR A 259 -29.70 12.83 7.01
CA TYR A 259 -31.07 13.24 7.34
C TYR A 259 -32.10 12.13 7.09
N PHE A 260 -31.95 11.33 6.02
CA PHE A 260 -32.86 10.23 5.74
C PHE A 260 -32.65 9.00 6.62
N ILE A 261 -31.42 8.77 7.11
CA ILE A 261 -31.08 7.60 7.92
C ILE A 261 -31.33 7.85 9.41
N ASP A 262 -31.07 9.06 9.92
CA ASP A 262 -31.33 9.41 11.31
C ASP A 262 -32.81 9.69 11.56
N LYS A 263 -33.57 8.61 11.81
CA LYS A 263 -34.98 8.69 12.23
C LYS A 263 -35.17 9.33 13.62
N GLU A 264 -34.11 9.62 14.36
CA GLU A 264 -34.14 10.22 15.70
C GLU A 264 -33.83 11.73 15.72
N ILE A 265 -33.55 12.37 14.56
CA ILE A 265 -33.53 13.84 14.42
C ILE A 265 -34.84 14.30 13.76
N LYS A 266 -35.96 13.94 14.40
CA LYS A 266 -37.28 14.55 14.18
C LYS A 266 -37.83 15.03 15.51
#